data_AF-A0A6G8BSS6-F1
#
_entry.id   AF-A0A6G8BSS6-F1
#
_cell.length_a   1.000
_cell.length_b   1.000
_cell.length_c   1.000
_cell.angle_alpha   90.00
_cell.angle_beta   90.00
_cell.angle_gamma   90.00
#
_symmetry.space_group_name_H-M   'P 1'
#
loop_
_entity.id
_entity.type
_entity.pdbx_description
1 polymer ?
#
loop_
_entity_poly.entity_id
_entity_poly.type
_entity_poly.pdbx_seq_one_letter_code
_entity_poly.pdbx_strand_id
1 'polypeptide(L)'
;MSSLFDSFWRAAAYCLIPRVIALSLLPLLLIAIVAGVSTYFFWDSAVVSVQQMLGDSGLLSGLWNWLASMGWSHVTDYLAPLLVVLAAVPVIVLIALLSVAVFMTPALVNLVAQRRFPHLARKKGASLLASVVWSALSTVAALLALVVSSPLWLIPPLVLLLPPLIWGWLTYRVMSFDALSEHASKEERKEIFARHRYSLLGIGIVCGFLGAAPSLVWASAVVFAAAFLVLIPVAIWIYTLVFAFSSLWFTHYCLTALEALRTERKETALEVPGTIVATEEAAPTLAGDQPLALPDPSVIKPGNN
;
A
#
# COMPACT_ATOMS: atom_id res chain seq x y z
N MET A 1 19.58 6.07 -4.95
CA MET A 1 19.75 4.61 -5.03
C MET A 1 20.02 3.98 -3.65
N SER A 2 20.88 4.57 -2.81
CA SER A 2 21.19 4.07 -1.46
C SER A 2 19.96 3.87 -0.55
N SER A 3 18.99 4.79 -0.57
CA SER A 3 17.78 4.69 0.26
C SER A 3 16.83 3.54 -0.13
N LEU A 4 16.77 3.19 -1.42
CA LEU A 4 15.96 2.05 -1.89
C LEU A 4 16.53 0.73 -1.38
N PHE A 5 17.84 0.54 -1.53
CA PHE A 5 18.52 -0.68 -1.09
C PHE A 5 18.57 -0.81 0.45
N ASP A 6 18.81 0.29 1.17
CA ASP A 6 18.74 0.31 2.64
C ASP A 6 17.34 -0.09 3.13
N SER A 7 16.28 0.48 2.53
CA SER A 7 14.91 0.13 2.90
C SER A 7 14.55 -1.33 2.59
N PHE A 8 15.06 -1.89 1.48
CA PHE A 8 14.88 -3.30 1.12
C PHE A 8 15.49 -4.23 2.16
N TRP A 9 16.77 -4.04 2.47
CA TRP A 9 17.49 -4.91 3.39
C TRP A 9 16.88 -4.87 4.80
N ARG A 10 16.46 -3.67 5.24
CA ARG A 10 15.76 -3.52 6.52
C ARG A 10 14.42 -4.24 6.53
N ALA A 11 13.64 -4.14 5.47
CA ALA A 11 12.37 -4.86 5.37
C ALA A 11 12.59 -6.38 5.43
N ALA A 12 13.60 -6.89 4.71
CA ALA A 12 13.96 -8.31 4.73
C ALA A 12 14.37 -8.77 6.14
N ALA A 13 15.21 -7.99 6.82
CA ALA A 13 15.62 -8.28 8.20
C ALA A 13 14.42 -8.24 9.18
N TYR A 14 13.46 -7.32 8.97
CA TYR A 14 12.28 -7.21 9.81
C TYR A 14 11.33 -8.40 9.66
N CYS A 15 11.29 -9.06 8.50
CA CYS A 15 10.54 -10.30 8.32
C CYS A 15 10.99 -11.44 9.26
N LEU A 16 12.24 -11.40 9.73
CA LEU A 16 12.79 -12.39 10.67
C LEU A 16 12.49 -12.07 12.14
N ILE A 17 11.90 -10.90 12.43
CA ILE A 17 11.50 -10.55 13.80
C ILE A 17 10.39 -11.50 14.25
N PRO A 18 10.48 -12.13 15.44
CA PRO A 18 9.48 -13.10 15.92
C PRO A 18 8.04 -12.57 15.89
N ARG A 19 7.86 -11.28 16.20
CA ARG A 19 6.55 -10.61 16.13
C ARG A 19 5.99 -10.55 14.70
N VAL A 20 6.82 -10.32 13.69
CA VAL A 20 6.39 -10.28 12.28
C VAL A 20 6.08 -11.69 11.79
N ILE A 21 6.89 -12.68 12.16
CA ILE A 21 6.62 -14.10 11.88
C ILE A 21 5.28 -14.51 12.51
N ALA A 22 5.05 -14.20 13.78
CA ALA A 22 3.79 -14.49 14.45
C ALA A 22 2.58 -13.81 13.77
N LEU A 23 2.72 -12.54 13.38
CA LEU A 23 1.68 -11.84 12.61
C LEU A 23 1.44 -12.47 11.22
N SER A 24 2.47 -12.99 10.56
CA SER A 24 2.32 -13.66 9.26
C SER A 24 1.59 -15.02 9.34
N LEU A 25 1.55 -15.64 10.52
CA LEU A 25 0.79 -16.86 10.78
C LEU A 25 -0.70 -16.59 11.10
N LEU A 26 -1.06 -15.35 11.46
CA LEU A 26 -2.44 -14.93 11.72
C LEU A 26 -3.42 -15.34 10.60
N PRO A 27 -3.16 -15.08 9.31
CA PRO A 27 -4.05 -15.50 8.23
C PRO A 27 -4.25 -17.02 8.16
N LEU A 28 -3.21 -17.82 8.41
CA LEU A 28 -3.35 -19.28 8.47
C LEU A 28 -4.28 -19.71 9.60
N LEU A 29 -4.08 -19.12 10.78
CA LEU A 29 -4.92 -19.38 11.94
C LEU A 29 -6.37 -18.97 11.70
N LEU A 30 -6.60 -17.81 11.06
CA LEU A 30 -7.95 -17.37 10.67
C LEU A 30 -8.59 -18.31 9.66
N ILE A 31 -7.88 -18.72 8.61
CA ILE A 31 -8.40 -19.68 7.63
C ILE A 31 -8.74 -20.99 8.33
N ALA A 32 -7.86 -21.51 9.19
CA ALA A 32 -8.08 -22.75 9.92
C ALA A 32 -9.31 -22.67 10.85
N ILE A 33 -9.47 -21.56 11.59
CA ILE A 33 -10.63 -21.35 12.47
C ILE A 33 -11.90 -21.20 11.65
N VAL A 34 -11.93 -20.31 10.65
CA VAL A 34 -13.14 -20.06 9.86
C VAL A 34 -13.54 -21.31 9.08
N ALA A 35 -12.60 -21.99 8.43
CA ALA A 35 -12.89 -23.24 7.72
C ALA A 35 -13.32 -24.35 8.69
N GLY A 36 -12.65 -24.50 9.83
CA GLY A 36 -12.99 -25.51 10.83
C GLY A 36 -14.38 -25.31 11.42
N VAL A 37 -14.69 -24.08 11.85
CA VAL A 37 -16.03 -23.70 12.35
C VAL A 37 -17.08 -23.88 11.26
N SER A 38 -16.81 -23.42 10.04
CA SER A 38 -17.77 -23.52 8.94
C SER A 38 -18.07 -24.97 8.58
N THR A 39 -17.03 -25.81 8.54
CA THR A 39 -17.18 -27.26 8.25
C THR A 39 -17.92 -27.95 9.40
N TYR A 40 -17.58 -27.65 10.65
CA TYR A 40 -18.21 -28.30 11.81
C TYR A 40 -19.71 -27.99 11.92
N PHE A 41 -20.13 -26.75 11.69
CA PHE A 41 -21.53 -26.34 11.88
C PHE A 41 -22.40 -26.40 10.63
N PHE A 42 -21.84 -26.19 9.43
CA PHE A 42 -22.63 -25.94 8.23
C PHE A 42 -22.39 -26.95 7.10
N TRP A 43 -21.43 -27.87 7.21
CA TRP A 43 -21.05 -28.77 6.10
C TRP A 43 -22.23 -29.59 5.57
N ASP A 44 -22.87 -30.39 6.43
CA ASP A 44 -23.96 -31.28 5.99
C ASP A 44 -25.13 -30.50 5.40
N SER A 45 -25.54 -29.41 6.07
CA SER A 45 -26.62 -28.55 5.59
C SER A 45 -26.29 -27.89 4.25
N ALA A 46 -25.04 -27.44 4.05
CA ALA A 46 -24.59 -26.83 2.80
C ALA A 46 -24.58 -27.84 1.65
N VAL A 47 -24.04 -29.05 1.88
CA VAL A 47 -24.00 -30.12 0.87
C VAL A 47 -25.42 -30.52 0.46
N VAL A 48 -26.30 -30.76 1.43
CA VAL A 48 -27.70 -31.12 1.16
C VAL A 48 -28.41 -30.00 0.40
N SER A 49 -28.20 -28.74 0.77
CA SER A 49 -28.80 -27.60 0.06
C SER A 49 -28.36 -27.55 -1.40
N VAL A 50 -27.07 -27.74 -1.68
CA VAL A 50 -26.55 -27.78 -3.06
C VAL A 50 -27.07 -29.00 -3.82
N GLN A 51 -27.18 -30.17 -3.17
CA GLN A 51 -27.78 -31.36 -3.79
C GLN A 51 -29.23 -31.12 -4.19
N GLN A 52 -30.03 -30.51 -3.31
CA GLN A 52 -31.41 -30.14 -3.61
C GLN A 52 -31.49 -29.16 -4.78
N MET A 53 -30.65 -28.11 -4.78
CA MET A 53 -30.60 -27.16 -5.90
C MET A 53 -30.23 -27.82 -7.24
N LEU A 54 -29.31 -28.79 -7.24
CA LEU A 54 -28.93 -29.54 -8.44
C LEU A 54 -30.03 -30.51 -8.90
N GLY A 55 -30.73 -31.15 -7.95
CA GLY A 55 -31.80 -32.10 -8.22
C GLY A 55 -33.09 -31.44 -8.73
N ASP A 56 -33.45 -30.29 -8.16
CA ASP A 56 -34.69 -29.57 -8.49
C ASP A 56 -34.58 -28.75 -9.79
N SER A 57 -33.36 -28.64 -10.33
CA SER A 57 -33.13 -27.90 -11.58
C SER A 57 -33.64 -28.70 -12.80
N GLY A 58 -34.84 -28.35 -13.27
CA GLY A 58 -35.46 -28.98 -14.44
C GLY A 58 -34.58 -28.98 -15.70
N LEU A 59 -33.65 -28.03 -15.81
CA LEU A 59 -32.66 -27.93 -16.89
C LEU A 59 -31.59 -29.04 -16.84
N LEU A 60 -31.18 -29.52 -15.66
CA LEU A 60 -30.15 -30.55 -15.52
C LEU A 60 -30.72 -31.96 -15.47
N SER A 61 -32.05 -32.10 -15.33
CA SER A 61 -32.73 -33.41 -15.28
C SER A 61 -32.38 -34.32 -16.47
N GLY A 62 -32.35 -33.77 -17.70
CA GLY A 62 -31.96 -34.51 -18.90
C GLY A 62 -30.49 -34.94 -18.90
N LEU A 63 -29.60 -34.08 -18.38
CA LEU A 63 -28.17 -34.39 -18.23
C LEU A 63 -27.95 -35.51 -17.21
N TRP A 64 -28.64 -35.46 -16.07
CA TRP A 64 -28.55 -36.49 -15.04
C TRP A 64 -29.06 -37.84 -15.53
N ASN A 65 -30.18 -37.86 -16.25
CA ASN A 65 -30.71 -39.09 -16.85
C ASN A 65 -29.76 -39.69 -17.90
N TRP A 66 -29.12 -38.85 -18.71
CA TRP A 66 -28.11 -39.30 -19.66
C TRP A 66 -26.86 -39.87 -18.95
N LEU A 67 -26.35 -39.21 -17.90
CA LEU A 67 -25.24 -39.75 -17.10
C LEU A 67 -25.60 -41.06 -16.40
N ALA A 68 -26.80 -41.15 -15.84
CA ALA A 68 -27.30 -42.37 -15.22
C ALA A 68 -27.36 -43.52 -16.24
N SER A 69 -27.75 -43.25 -17.50
CA SER A 69 -27.74 -44.26 -18.57
C SER A 69 -26.34 -44.78 -18.92
N MET A 70 -25.28 -44.02 -18.64
CA MET A 70 -23.88 -44.42 -18.76
C MET A 70 -23.30 -45.05 -17.48
N GLY A 71 -24.13 -45.27 -16.44
CA GLY A 71 -23.74 -45.87 -15.17
C GLY A 71 -23.32 -44.88 -14.06
N TRP A 72 -23.48 -43.58 -14.28
CA TRP A 72 -23.09 -42.53 -13.32
C TRP A 72 -24.31 -41.96 -12.58
N SER A 73 -24.94 -42.77 -11.71
CA SER A 73 -26.19 -42.42 -11.02
C SER A 73 -26.04 -41.52 -9.77
N HIS A 74 -24.81 -41.25 -9.33
CA HIS A 74 -24.51 -40.55 -8.06
C HIS A 74 -23.57 -39.34 -8.21
N VAL A 75 -23.60 -38.70 -9.37
CA VAL A 75 -22.67 -37.59 -9.69
C VAL A 75 -22.84 -36.42 -8.71
N THR A 76 -24.07 -36.15 -8.29
CA THR A 76 -24.40 -35.08 -7.33
C THR A 76 -23.76 -35.30 -5.96
N ASP A 77 -23.48 -36.55 -5.58
CA ASP A 77 -22.88 -36.88 -4.28
C ASP A 77 -21.42 -36.44 -4.20
N TYR A 78 -20.73 -36.41 -5.35
CA TYR A 78 -19.36 -35.91 -5.45
C TYR A 78 -19.31 -34.44 -5.87
N LEU A 79 -20.25 -34.00 -6.71
CA LEU A 79 -20.27 -32.64 -7.24
C LEU A 79 -20.70 -31.61 -6.21
N ALA A 80 -21.70 -31.91 -5.36
CA ALA A 80 -22.20 -30.95 -4.39
C ALA A 80 -21.14 -30.54 -3.35
N PRO A 81 -20.39 -31.45 -2.70
CA PRO A 81 -19.28 -31.07 -1.83
C PRO A 81 -18.21 -30.23 -2.54
N LEU A 82 -17.91 -30.53 -3.80
CA LEU A 82 -16.95 -29.76 -4.59
C LEU A 82 -17.42 -28.32 -4.81
N LEU A 83 -18.70 -28.12 -5.13
CA LEU A 83 -19.29 -26.78 -5.32
C LEU A 83 -19.33 -26.00 -4.00
N VAL A 84 -19.63 -26.65 -2.86
CA VAL A 84 -19.58 -26.02 -1.54
C VAL A 84 -18.16 -25.51 -1.26
N VAL A 85 -17.14 -26.35 -1.47
CA VAL A 85 -15.74 -25.94 -1.30
C VAL A 85 -15.36 -24.81 -2.25
N LEU A 86 -15.73 -24.91 -3.53
CA LEU A 86 -15.44 -23.91 -4.56
C LEU A 86 -16.05 -22.54 -4.23
N ALA A 87 -17.24 -22.51 -3.62
CA ALA A 87 -17.89 -21.29 -3.18
C ALA A 87 -17.33 -20.76 -1.85
N ALA A 88 -17.05 -21.65 -0.88
CA ALA A 88 -16.59 -21.27 0.45
C ALA A 88 -15.15 -20.76 0.46
N VAL A 89 -14.24 -21.40 -0.29
CA VAL A 89 -12.80 -21.09 -0.27
C VAL A 89 -12.53 -19.61 -0.62
N PRO A 90 -13.07 -19.03 -1.72
CA PRO A 90 -12.87 -17.62 -2.03
C PRO A 90 -13.35 -16.69 -0.91
N VAL A 91 -14.49 -16.99 -0.30
CA VAL A 91 -15.06 -16.18 0.80
C VAL A 91 -14.14 -16.23 2.03
N ILE A 92 -13.68 -17.42 2.42
CA ILE A 92 -12.76 -17.61 3.54
C ILE A 92 -11.44 -16.87 3.30
N VAL A 93 -10.88 -16.99 2.10
CA VAL A 93 -9.65 -16.29 1.70
C VAL A 93 -9.86 -14.78 1.74
N LEU A 94 -10.99 -14.26 1.24
CA LEU A 94 -11.31 -12.83 1.31
C LEU A 94 -11.39 -12.32 2.75
N ILE A 95 -12.05 -13.05 3.65
CA ILE A 95 -12.12 -12.71 5.08
C ILE A 95 -10.72 -12.66 5.70
N ALA A 96 -9.87 -13.65 5.37
CA ALA A 96 -8.50 -13.71 5.87
C ALA A 96 -7.65 -12.54 5.35
N LEU A 97 -7.72 -12.23 4.06
CA LEU A 97 -7.00 -11.11 3.44
C LEU A 97 -7.45 -9.76 3.98
N LEU A 98 -8.76 -9.56 4.16
CA LEU A 98 -9.30 -8.34 4.77
C LEU A 98 -8.81 -8.18 6.22
N SER A 99 -8.82 -9.27 6.99
CA SER A 99 -8.31 -9.26 8.36
C SER A 99 -6.83 -8.91 8.41
N VAL A 100 -6.01 -9.49 7.52
CA VAL A 100 -4.59 -9.15 7.40
C VAL A 100 -4.41 -7.67 7.06
N ALA A 101 -5.11 -7.15 6.06
CA ALA A 101 -5.00 -5.75 5.68
C ALA A 101 -5.34 -4.80 6.85
N VAL A 102 -6.38 -5.14 7.62
CA VAL A 102 -6.85 -4.31 8.75
C VAL A 102 -5.96 -4.41 9.99
N PHE A 103 -5.44 -5.59 10.31
CA PHE A 103 -4.69 -5.81 11.55
C PHE A 103 -3.17 -5.79 11.37
N MET A 104 -2.66 -6.40 10.31
CA MET A 104 -1.23 -6.61 10.11
C MET A 104 -0.54 -5.35 9.60
N THR A 105 -1.09 -4.69 8.58
CA THR A 105 -0.53 -3.45 8.02
C THR A 105 -0.28 -2.36 9.08
N PRO A 106 -1.27 -1.95 9.90
CA PRO A 106 -1.02 -0.95 10.93
C PRO A 106 -0.07 -1.45 12.02
N ALA A 107 -0.05 -2.75 12.33
CA ALA A 107 0.89 -3.31 13.30
C ALA A 107 2.34 -3.22 12.80
N LEU A 108 2.59 -3.50 11.51
CA LEU A 108 3.91 -3.38 10.89
C LEU A 108 4.35 -1.92 10.79
N VAL A 109 3.47 -1.02 10.37
CA VAL A 109 3.75 0.43 10.33
C VAL A 109 4.11 0.95 11.72
N ASN A 110 3.32 0.59 12.74
CA ASN A 110 3.60 0.99 14.12
C ASN A 110 4.92 0.41 14.65
N LEU A 111 5.24 -0.84 14.31
CA LEU A 111 6.51 -1.46 14.71
C LEU A 111 7.71 -0.68 14.14
N VAL A 112 7.66 -0.33 12.86
CA VAL A 112 8.74 0.44 12.21
C VAL A 112 8.81 1.86 12.77
N ALA A 113 7.66 2.52 12.95
CA ALA A 113 7.59 3.87 13.49
C ALA A 113 8.18 3.95 14.91
N GLN A 114 7.82 3.01 15.80
CA GLN A 114 8.33 2.98 17.17
C GLN A 114 9.83 2.68 17.24
N ARG A 115 10.33 1.78 16.38
CA ARG A 115 11.75 1.36 16.43
C ARG A 115 12.71 2.31 15.73
N ARG A 116 12.30 2.92 14.61
CA ARG A 116 13.22 3.71 13.75
C ARG A 116 12.89 5.21 13.75
N PHE A 117 11.63 5.57 13.91
CA PHE A 117 11.18 6.97 13.79
C PHE A 117 10.40 7.45 15.03
N PRO A 118 10.91 7.23 16.26
CA PRO A 118 10.17 7.60 17.47
C PRO A 118 9.92 9.11 17.60
N HIS A 119 10.76 9.93 16.97
CA HIS A 119 10.66 11.39 16.94
C HIS A 119 9.67 11.91 15.88
N LEU A 120 9.18 11.06 14.98
CA LEU A 120 8.34 11.50 13.87
C LEU A 120 6.90 11.70 14.34
N ALA A 121 6.46 12.95 14.40
CA ALA A 121 5.11 13.30 14.83
C ALA A 121 4.03 12.63 13.96
N ARG A 122 3.06 11.98 14.62
CA ARG A 122 1.88 11.37 14.00
C ARG A 122 0.83 12.43 13.69
N LYS A 123 0.75 12.87 12.43
CA LYS A 123 -0.26 13.87 12.01
C LYS A 123 -1.65 13.26 11.76
N LYS A 124 -1.81 11.93 11.80
CA LYS A 124 -3.06 11.20 11.54
C LYS A 124 -3.80 11.72 10.30
N GLY A 125 -3.08 11.91 9.19
CA GLY A 125 -3.57 12.61 8.01
C GLY A 125 -4.65 11.86 7.21
N ALA A 126 -4.89 10.58 7.48
CA ALA A 126 -5.99 9.80 6.90
C ALA A 126 -6.53 8.75 7.88
N SER A 127 -7.84 8.49 7.81
CA SER A 127 -8.54 7.45 8.56
C SER A 127 -8.52 6.10 7.82
N LEU A 128 -8.85 5.01 8.52
CA LEU A 128 -9.01 3.69 7.89
C LEU A 128 -10.04 3.70 6.76
N LEU A 129 -11.14 4.44 6.90
CA LEU A 129 -12.13 4.60 5.83
C LEU A 129 -11.52 5.26 4.58
N ALA A 130 -10.64 6.25 4.76
CA ALA A 130 -9.94 6.88 3.65
C ALA A 130 -8.98 5.91 2.95
N SER A 131 -8.30 5.03 3.70
CA SER A 131 -7.50 3.93 3.11
C SER A 131 -8.37 2.95 2.31
N VAL A 132 -9.52 2.53 2.85
CA VAL A 132 -10.43 1.60 2.16
C VAL A 132 -10.95 2.22 0.86
N VAL A 133 -11.45 3.46 0.91
CA VAL A 133 -11.96 4.15 -0.29
C VAL A 133 -10.83 4.36 -1.31
N TRP A 134 -9.64 4.74 -0.85
CA TRP A 134 -8.49 4.93 -1.74
C TRP A 134 -8.07 3.62 -2.43
N SER A 135 -8.03 2.52 -1.67
CA SER A 135 -7.73 1.19 -2.19
C SER A 135 -8.80 0.71 -3.16
N ALA A 136 -10.08 0.94 -2.87
CA ALA A 136 -11.18 0.60 -3.77
C ALA A 136 -11.09 1.39 -5.10
N LEU A 137 -10.90 2.71 -5.04
CA LEU A 137 -10.75 3.55 -6.23
C LEU A 137 -9.51 3.16 -7.04
N SER A 138 -8.40 2.86 -6.37
CA SER A 138 -7.17 2.40 -7.04
C SER A 138 -7.36 1.04 -7.70
N THR A 139 -8.10 0.14 -7.04
CA THR A 139 -8.43 -1.19 -7.60
C THR A 139 -9.31 -1.05 -8.83
N VAL A 140 -10.35 -0.22 -8.79
CA VAL A 140 -11.20 0.07 -9.96
C VAL A 140 -10.37 0.68 -11.09
N ALA A 141 -9.48 1.63 -10.80
CA ALA A 141 -8.60 2.21 -11.81
C ALA A 141 -7.64 1.16 -12.43
N ALA A 142 -7.12 0.23 -11.62
CA ALA A 142 -6.27 -0.86 -12.10
C ALA A 142 -7.05 -1.86 -12.98
N LEU A 143 -8.29 -2.19 -12.61
CA LEU A 143 -9.18 -3.03 -13.43
C LEU A 143 -9.50 -2.36 -14.77
N LEU A 144 -9.82 -1.07 -14.76
CA LEU A 144 -10.01 -0.30 -15.99
C LEU A 144 -8.74 -0.27 -16.84
N ALA A 145 -7.57 -0.08 -16.23
CA ALA A 145 -6.30 -0.14 -16.93
C ALA A 145 -6.05 -1.52 -17.56
N LEU A 146 -6.39 -2.62 -16.87
CA LEU A 146 -6.29 -3.97 -17.42
C LEU A 146 -7.19 -4.14 -18.65
N VAL A 147 -8.46 -3.73 -18.57
CA VAL A 147 -9.42 -3.81 -19.68
C VAL A 147 -8.93 -2.97 -20.88
N VAL A 148 -8.54 -1.72 -20.64
CA VAL A 148 -8.02 -0.82 -21.68
C VAL A 148 -6.71 -1.34 -22.28
N SER A 149 -5.90 -2.04 -21.49
CA SER A 149 -4.63 -2.62 -21.96
C SER A 149 -4.80 -3.92 -22.75
N SER A 150 -5.96 -4.57 -22.69
CA SER A 150 -6.23 -5.86 -23.32
C SER A 150 -5.88 -5.91 -24.83
N PRO A 151 -6.22 -4.89 -25.66
CA PRO A 151 -5.81 -4.86 -27.06
C PRO A 151 -4.29 -4.85 -27.28
N LEU A 152 -3.55 -4.24 -26.36
CA LEU A 152 -2.08 -4.14 -26.42
C LEU A 152 -1.39 -5.47 -26.08
N TRP A 153 -2.10 -6.43 -25.49
CA TRP A 153 -1.54 -7.74 -25.13
C TRP A 153 -1.23 -8.61 -26.36
N LEU A 154 -1.78 -8.28 -27.53
CA LEU A 154 -1.46 -8.95 -28.80
C LEU A 154 0.00 -8.75 -29.23
N ILE A 155 0.69 -7.78 -28.63
CA ILE A 155 2.11 -7.51 -28.86
C ILE A 155 2.91 -8.28 -27.78
N PRO A 156 3.64 -9.36 -28.14
CA PRO A 156 4.29 -10.25 -27.18
C PRO A 156 5.18 -9.59 -26.11
N PRO A 157 5.98 -8.54 -26.39
CA PRO A 157 6.72 -7.87 -25.33
C PRO A 157 5.79 -7.11 -24.36
N LEU A 158 4.70 -6.51 -24.82
CA LEU A 158 3.84 -5.67 -23.97
C LEU A 158 3.03 -6.49 -22.96
N VAL A 159 2.57 -7.70 -23.31
CA VAL A 159 1.83 -8.56 -22.37
C VAL A 159 2.67 -8.99 -21.17
N LEU A 160 4.00 -9.03 -21.30
CA LEU A 160 4.91 -9.33 -20.19
C LEU A 160 5.16 -8.10 -19.29
N LEU A 161 5.07 -6.88 -19.83
CA LEU A 161 5.34 -5.66 -19.09
C LEU A 161 4.09 -5.05 -18.45
N LEU A 162 2.96 -5.05 -19.15
CA LEU A 162 1.75 -4.33 -18.74
C LEU A 162 1.15 -4.87 -17.44
N PRO A 163 0.92 -6.19 -17.25
CA PRO A 163 0.33 -6.69 -16.01
C PRO A 163 1.21 -6.41 -14.79
N PRO A 164 2.54 -6.70 -14.78
CA PRO A 164 3.39 -6.33 -13.64
C PRO A 164 3.44 -4.83 -13.37
N LEU A 165 3.37 -4.00 -14.42
CA LEU A 165 3.35 -2.55 -14.28
C LEU A 165 2.05 -2.06 -13.63
N ILE A 166 0.89 -2.57 -14.05
CA ILE A 166 -0.41 -2.22 -13.49
C ILE A 166 -0.52 -2.72 -12.04
N TRP A 167 -0.09 -3.95 -11.76
CA TRP A 167 -0.06 -4.51 -10.42
C TRP A 167 0.92 -3.77 -9.50
N GLY A 168 2.10 -3.43 -10.00
CA GLY A 168 3.07 -2.61 -9.26
C GLY A 168 2.54 -1.19 -9.01
N TRP A 169 1.82 -0.62 -9.97
CA TRP A 169 1.14 0.66 -9.84
C TRP A 169 0.10 0.64 -8.73
N LEU A 170 -0.77 -0.38 -8.72
CA LEU A 170 -1.77 -0.58 -7.69
C LEU A 170 -1.12 -0.76 -6.31
N THR A 171 -0.13 -1.64 -6.23
CA THR A 171 0.57 -1.98 -4.99
C THR A 171 1.21 -0.74 -4.36
N TYR A 172 1.93 0.07 -5.14
CA TYR A 172 2.53 1.28 -4.57
C TYR A 172 1.45 2.26 -4.11
N ARG A 173 0.36 2.44 -4.85
CA ARG A 173 -0.70 3.39 -4.48
C ARG A 173 -1.37 3.04 -3.17
N VAL A 174 -1.65 1.76 -2.95
CA VAL A 174 -2.27 1.26 -1.73
C VAL A 174 -1.26 1.31 -0.58
N MET A 175 -0.12 0.64 -0.73
CA MET A 175 0.85 0.47 0.36
C MET A 175 1.50 1.78 0.80
N SER A 176 1.78 2.70 -0.14
CA SER A 176 2.37 4.00 0.21
C SER A 176 1.36 4.92 0.87
N PHE A 177 0.08 4.81 0.51
CA PHE A 177 -0.99 5.55 1.19
C PHE A 177 -1.14 5.04 2.63
N ASP A 178 -1.18 3.72 2.81
CA ASP A 178 -1.33 3.10 4.13
C ASP A 178 -0.14 3.43 5.04
N ALA A 179 1.10 3.33 4.52
CA ALA A 179 2.31 3.67 5.27
C ALA A 179 2.34 5.15 5.74
N LEU A 180 1.86 6.07 4.89
CA LEU A 180 1.88 7.51 5.18
C LEU A 180 0.65 8.00 5.94
N SER A 181 -0.46 7.25 5.95
CA SER A 181 -1.77 7.67 6.48
C SER A 181 -1.71 8.17 7.94
N GLU A 182 -0.92 7.50 8.78
CA GLU A 182 -0.81 7.82 10.21
C GLU A 182 0.18 8.97 10.50
N HIS A 183 1.21 9.14 9.67
CA HIS A 183 2.33 10.03 9.97
C HIS A 183 2.32 11.32 9.16
N ALA A 184 1.94 11.28 7.88
CA ALA A 184 2.00 12.42 6.96
C ALA A 184 0.70 13.24 6.94
N SER A 185 0.82 14.54 6.67
CA SER A 185 -0.32 15.36 6.26
C SER A 185 -0.74 15.06 4.82
N LYS A 186 -1.92 15.56 4.40
CA LYS A 186 -2.39 15.41 3.00
C LYS A 186 -1.42 16.04 1.99
N GLU A 187 -0.85 17.19 2.33
CA GLU A 187 0.13 17.90 1.50
C GLU A 187 1.45 17.13 1.40
N GLU A 188 2.01 16.72 2.54
CA GLU A 188 3.25 15.94 2.60
C GLU A 188 3.12 14.65 1.77
N ARG A 189 1.98 13.95 1.88
CA ARG A 189 1.73 12.74 1.10
C ARG A 189 1.67 13.02 -0.41
N LYS A 190 0.97 14.07 -0.84
CA LYS A 190 0.88 14.42 -2.27
C LYS A 190 2.27 14.75 -2.83
N GLU A 191 3.08 15.44 -2.05
CA GLU A 191 4.44 15.80 -2.43
C GLU A 191 5.36 14.57 -2.53
N ILE A 192 5.32 13.66 -1.55
CA ILE A 192 6.09 12.40 -1.60
C ILE A 192 5.69 11.55 -2.81
N PHE A 193 4.38 11.42 -3.07
CA PHE A 193 3.89 10.69 -4.24
C PHE A 193 4.39 11.29 -5.55
N ALA A 194 4.50 12.62 -5.65
CA ALA A 194 5.02 13.29 -6.84
C ALA A 194 6.55 13.12 -6.97
N ARG A 195 7.31 13.38 -5.90
CA ARG A 195 8.78 13.33 -5.88
C ARG A 195 9.32 11.90 -6.07
N HIS A 196 8.66 10.89 -5.50
CA HIS A 196 9.18 9.51 -5.45
C HIS A 196 8.43 8.50 -6.33
N ARG A 197 7.59 8.95 -7.28
CA ARG A 197 6.71 8.07 -8.09
C ARG A 197 7.41 6.87 -8.73
N TYR A 198 8.59 7.07 -9.32
CA TYR A 198 9.32 6.01 -10.03
C TYR A 198 9.95 5.01 -9.07
N SER A 199 10.48 5.49 -7.95
CA SER A 199 11.02 4.65 -6.89
C SER A 199 9.94 3.79 -6.26
N LEU A 200 8.78 4.38 -5.95
CA LEU A 200 7.62 3.66 -5.39
C LEU A 200 7.06 2.63 -6.38
N LEU A 201 6.97 3.00 -7.66
CA LEU A 201 6.57 2.07 -8.72
C LEU A 201 7.56 0.91 -8.87
N GLY A 202 8.86 1.18 -8.81
CA GLY A 202 9.90 0.15 -8.85
C GLY A 202 9.78 -0.86 -7.70
N ILE A 203 9.60 -0.38 -6.47
CA ILE A 203 9.29 -1.25 -5.31
C ILE A 203 8.02 -2.06 -5.59
N GLY A 204 6.96 -1.40 -6.08
CA GLY A 204 5.69 -2.04 -6.39
C GLY A 204 5.80 -3.16 -7.41
N ILE A 205 6.58 -2.96 -8.47
CA ILE A 205 6.83 -3.99 -9.50
C ILE A 205 7.56 -5.19 -8.89
N VAL A 206 8.62 -4.96 -8.11
CA VAL A 206 9.37 -6.04 -7.44
C VAL A 206 8.46 -6.81 -6.48
N CYS A 207 7.67 -6.11 -5.66
CA CYS A 207 6.67 -6.71 -4.78
C CYS A 207 5.61 -7.49 -5.56
N GLY A 208 5.16 -6.98 -6.71
CA GLY A 208 4.22 -7.67 -7.59
C GLY A 208 4.76 -8.99 -8.11
N PHE A 209 6.03 -9.02 -8.55
CA PHE A 209 6.70 -10.26 -8.94
C PHE A 209 6.91 -11.21 -7.76
N LEU A 210 7.31 -10.71 -6.60
CA LEU A 210 7.40 -11.53 -5.39
C LEU A 210 6.05 -12.12 -4.98
N GLY A 211 4.95 -11.41 -5.25
CA GLY A 211 3.58 -11.92 -5.07
C GLY A 211 3.27 -13.15 -5.92
N ALA A 212 3.99 -13.36 -7.02
CA ALA A 212 3.90 -14.58 -7.82
C ALA A 212 4.74 -15.73 -7.25
N ALA A 213 5.66 -15.51 -6.31
CA ALA A 213 6.57 -16.56 -5.78
C ALA A 213 5.86 -17.85 -5.32
N PRO A 214 4.67 -17.81 -4.68
CA PRO A 214 3.96 -19.04 -4.30
C PRO A 214 3.52 -19.90 -5.48
N SER A 215 3.42 -19.36 -6.71
CA SER A 215 3.14 -20.16 -7.90
C SER A 215 4.20 -21.24 -8.14
N LEU A 216 5.43 -21.01 -7.65
CA LEU A 216 6.51 -21.98 -7.71
C LEU A 216 6.26 -23.16 -6.75
N VAL A 217 5.61 -22.91 -5.61
CA VAL A 217 5.18 -23.95 -4.66
C VAL A 217 4.05 -24.78 -5.27
N TRP A 218 3.12 -24.16 -5.99
CA TRP A 218 2.07 -24.88 -6.71
C TRP A 218 2.64 -25.73 -7.85
N ALA A 219 3.61 -25.20 -8.60
CA ALA A 219 4.28 -25.96 -9.65
C ALA A 219 5.04 -27.17 -9.11
N SER A 220 5.67 -27.04 -7.92
CA SER A 220 6.37 -28.14 -7.27
C SER A 220 5.43 -29.12 -6.57
N ALA A 221 4.23 -28.71 -6.16
CA ALA A 221 3.24 -29.59 -5.54
C ALA A 221 2.86 -30.79 -6.42
N VAL A 222 2.91 -30.65 -7.74
CA VAL A 222 2.74 -31.76 -8.71
C VAL A 222 3.84 -32.81 -8.55
N VAL A 223 5.06 -32.38 -8.25
CA VAL A 223 6.23 -33.26 -8.04
C VAL A 223 6.24 -33.85 -6.62
N PHE A 224 5.67 -33.13 -5.64
CA PHE A 224 5.66 -33.50 -4.23
C PHE A 224 4.24 -33.81 -3.72
N ALA A 225 3.50 -34.67 -4.43
CA ALA A 225 2.11 -35.01 -4.09
C ALA A 225 1.93 -35.48 -2.63
N ALA A 226 2.90 -36.23 -2.08
CA ALA A 226 2.89 -36.67 -0.68
C ALA A 226 3.00 -35.50 0.33
N ALA A 227 3.58 -34.37 -0.07
CA ALA A 227 3.73 -33.18 0.78
C ALA A 227 2.58 -32.16 0.58
N PHE A 228 1.57 -32.46 -0.24
CA PHE A 228 0.54 -31.50 -0.62
C PHE A 228 -0.18 -30.83 0.58
N LEU A 229 -0.50 -31.62 1.61
CA LEU A 229 -1.12 -31.13 2.85
C LEU A 229 -0.26 -30.10 3.60
N VAL A 230 1.06 -30.20 3.49
CA VAL A 230 2.02 -29.26 4.09
C VAL A 230 2.32 -28.10 3.14
N LEU A 231 2.35 -28.34 1.83
CA LEU A 231 2.65 -27.30 0.84
C LEU A 231 1.56 -26.23 0.73
N ILE A 232 0.28 -26.58 0.90
CA ILE A 232 -0.81 -25.59 0.92
C ILE A 232 -0.61 -24.52 2.01
N PRO A 233 -0.49 -24.88 3.31
CA PRO A 233 -0.30 -23.88 4.35
C PRO A 233 1.04 -23.14 4.19
N VAL A 234 2.09 -23.80 3.70
CA VAL A 234 3.36 -23.14 3.39
C VAL A 234 3.20 -22.11 2.26
N ALA A 235 2.49 -22.43 1.18
CA ALA A 235 2.25 -21.49 0.09
C ALA A 235 1.45 -20.27 0.57
N ILE A 236 0.40 -20.49 1.37
CA ILE A 236 -0.39 -19.42 1.98
C ILE A 236 0.47 -18.57 2.93
N TRP A 237 1.36 -19.20 3.72
CA TRP A 237 2.29 -18.47 4.58
C TRP A 237 3.31 -17.63 3.81
N ILE A 238 3.82 -18.15 2.68
CA ILE A 238 4.71 -17.38 1.81
C ILE A 238 3.98 -16.16 1.25
N TYR A 239 2.71 -16.30 0.82
CA TYR A 239 1.89 -15.14 0.39
C TYR A 239 1.85 -14.05 1.47
N THR A 240 1.67 -14.44 2.72
CA THR A 240 1.48 -13.49 3.82
C THR A 240 2.80 -12.87 4.26
N LEU A 241 3.91 -13.63 4.19
CA LEU A 241 5.25 -13.09 4.36
C LEU A 241 5.63 -12.11 3.26
N VAL A 242 5.32 -12.40 2.00
CA VAL A 242 5.57 -11.48 0.88
C VAL A 242 4.76 -10.19 1.06
N PHE A 243 3.51 -10.30 1.52
CA PHE A 243 2.70 -9.14 1.89
C PHE A 243 3.35 -8.34 3.03
N ALA A 244 3.79 -9.01 4.10
CA ALA A 244 4.50 -8.39 5.23
C ALA A 244 5.72 -7.60 4.76
N PHE A 245 6.56 -8.28 3.97
CA PHE A 245 7.78 -7.74 3.40
C PHE A 245 7.50 -6.49 2.57
N SER A 246 6.50 -6.57 1.68
CA SER A 246 6.10 -5.45 0.82
C SER A 246 5.65 -4.26 1.66
N SER A 247 4.78 -4.49 2.66
CA SER A 247 4.32 -3.44 3.58
C SER A 247 5.48 -2.79 4.34
N LEU A 248 6.42 -3.59 4.86
CA LEU A 248 7.61 -3.10 5.57
C LEU A 248 8.52 -2.28 4.65
N TRP A 249 8.74 -2.73 3.42
CA TRP A 249 9.60 -2.03 2.47
C TRP A 249 9.02 -0.66 2.11
N PHE A 250 7.73 -0.60 1.78
CA PHE A 250 7.04 0.67 1.56
C PHE A 250 7.08 1.57 2.79
N THR A 251 6.89 1.00 3.99
CA THR A 251 6.95 1.76 5.25
C THR A 251 8.34 2.36 5.49
N HIS A 252 9.40 1.55 5.40
CA HIS A 252 10.77 2.03 5.59
C HIS A 252 11.13 3.12 4.59
N TYR A 253 10.75 2.96 3.32
CA TYR A 253 11.03 3.94 2.28
C TYR A 253 10.23 5.24 2.49
N CYS A 254 8.91 5.12 2.69
CA CYS A 254 8.01 6.28 2.82
C CYS A 254 8.30 7.10 4.08
N LEU A 255 8.57 6.46 5.21
CA LEU A 255 8.89 7.19 6.45
C LEU A 255 10.26 7.88 6.38
N THR A 256 11.26 7.27 5.73
CA THR A 256 12.53 7.94 5.44
C THR A 256 12.34 9.14 4.51
N ALA A 257 11.52 9.01 3.46
CA ALA A 257 11.21 10.13 2.57
C ALA A 257 10.46 11.26 3.29
N LEU A 258 9.54 10.91 4.20
CA LEU A 258 8.80 11.87 5.01
C LEU A 258 9.70 12.62 5.99
N GLU A 259 10.62 11.93 6.64
CA GLU A 259 11.63 12.54 7.51
C GLU A 259 12.48 13.53 6.74
N ALA A 260 13.05 13.13 5.59
CA ALA A 260 13.86 14.00 4.74
C ALA A 260 13.10 15.26 4.31
N LEU A 261 11.84 15.12 3.89
CA LEU A 261 11.00 16.25 3.48
C LEU A 261 10.72 17.22 4.63
N ARG A 262 10.53 16.71 5.85
CA ARG A 262 10.32 17.56 7.03
C ARG A 262 11.59 18.28 7.47
N THR A 263 12.74 17.62 7.36
CA THR A 263 14.04 18.24 7.63
C THR A 263 14.31 19.37 6.64
N GLU A 264 14.12 19.12 5.34
CA GLU A 264 14.24 20.13 4.28
C GLU A 264 13.33 21.33 4.54
N ARG A 265 12.03 21.09 4.81
CA ARG A 265 11.08 22.18 5.09
C ARG A 265 11.43 22.96 6.36
N LYS A 266 12.05 22.32 7.36
CA LYS A 266 12.53 22.98 8.58
C LYS A 266 13.76 23.83 8.29
N GLU A 267 14.71 23.34 7.51
CA GLU A 267 15.90 24.08 7.07
C GLU A 267 15.51 25.31 6.26
N THR A 268 14.61 25.18 5.28
CA THR A 268 14.09 26.33 4.51
C THR A 268 13.38 27.35 5.40
N ALA A 269 12.64 26.92 6.43
CA ALA A 269 12.01 27.84 7.37
C ALA A 269 13.02 28.58 8.27
N LEU A 270 14.18 27.95 8.55
CA LEU A 270 15.27 28.52 9.34
C LEU A 270 16.23 29.39 8.53
N GLU A 271 16.22 29.32 7.20
CA GLU A 271 16.95 30.24 6.31
C GLU A 271 16.20 31.57 6.05
N VAL A 272 14.89 31.63 6.35
CA VAL A 272 14.05 32.83 6.21
C VAL A 272 14.10 33.88 7.36
N PRO A 273 14.87 33.78 8.46
CA PRO A 273 15.07 34.89 9.40
C PRO A 273 16.26 35.75 8.95
N GLY A 274 16.06 36.68 8.02
CA GLY A 274 17.16 37.54 7.58
C GLY A 274 16.95 38.57 6.47
N THR A 275 15.74 38.88 6.01
CA THR A 275 15.54 40.19 5.35
C THR A 275 15.28 41.24 6.41
N ILE A 276 16.29 41.48 7.25
CA ILE A 276 16.44 42.81 7.82
C ILE A 276 16.84 43.65 6.62
N VAL A 277 15.90 44.42 6.07
CA VAL A 277 16.27 45.58 5.28
C VAL A 277 17.04 46.47 6.26
N ALA A 278 18.36 46.29 6.29
CA ALA A 278 19.24 47.35 6.74
C ALA A 278 19.02 48.48 5.74
N THR A 279 18.06 49.35 6.05
CA THR A 279 18.12 50.73 5.57
C THR A 279 19.40 51.27 6.19
N GLU A 280 20.50 51.13 5.45
CA GLU A 280 21.70 51.89 5.64
C GLU A 280 21.35 53.34 5.31
N GLU A 281 20.64 53.99 6.23
CA GLU A 281 20.44 55.43 6.22
C GLU A 281 21.77 56.03 6.67
N ALA A 282 22.51 56.48 5.65
CA ALA A 282 23.82 57.05 5.73
C ALA A 282 23.96 58.08 6.86
N ALA A 283 24.98 57.90 7.69
CA ALA A 283 25.50 58.94 8.56
C ALA A 283 25.85 60.20 7.75
N PRO A 284 25.48 61.42 8.18
CA PRO A 284 25.92 62.62 7.50
C PRO A 284 27.39 62.83 7.81
N THR A 285 28.20 62.81 6.75
CA THR A 285 29.62 63.14 6.76
C THR A 285 29.78 64.62 7.11
N LEU A 286 30.45 64.87 8.23
CA LEU A 286 30.99 66.18 8.59
C LEU A 286 32.11 66.54 7.61
N ALA A 287 31.80 67.38 6.61
CA ALA A 287 32.79 68.07 5.80
C ALA A 287 32.74 69.56 6.16
N GLY A 288 33.77 70.01 6.88
CA GLY A 288 34.05 71.43 7.06
C GLY A 288 34.58 72.04 5.77
N ASP A 289 34.07 73.21 5.42
CA ASP A 289 34.82 74.43 5.12
C ASP A 289 33.85 75.43 4.49
N GLN A 290 33.43 76.44 5.26
CA GLN A 290 32.96 77.72 4.71
C GLN A 290 33.53 78.86 5.55
N PRO A 291 34.27 79.82 4.95
CA PRO A 291 34.80 80.96 5.67
C PRO A 291 33.71 81.97 6.04
N LEU A 292 33.81 82.53 7.24
CA LEU A 292 33.02 83.65 7.75
C LEU A 292 33.05 84.86 6.79
N ALA A 293 31.88 85.29 6.33
CA ALA A 293 31.66 86.63 5.78
C ALA A 293 30.79 87.44 6.75
N LEU A 294 31.31 88.60 7.14
CA LEU A 294 30.71 89.57 8.07
C LEU A 294 29.43 90.21 7.51
N PRO A 295 28.48 90.64 8.36
CA PRO A 295 27.24 91.28 7.92
C PRO A 295 27.47 92.74 7.49
N ASP A 296 26.94 93.11 6.33
CA ASP A 296 26.89 94.48 5.81
C ASP A 296 25.71 95.25 6.43
N PRO A 297 25.91 96.44 7.03
CA PRO A 297 24.86 97.22 7.66
C PRO A 297 24.33 98.28 6.68
N SER A 298 23.09 98.16 6.20
CA SER A 298 22.26 99.32 5.85
C SER A 298 20.86 98.93 5.36
N VAL A 299 19.94 99.89 5.53
CA VAL A 299 18.63 100.01 4.88
C VAL A 299 17.41 99.46 5.64
N ILE A 300 17.06 100.18 6.72
CA ILE A 300 15.87 101.06 6.81
C ILE A 300 14.48 100.42 6.48
N LYS A 301 13.67 100.24 7.54
CA LYS A 301 12.18 100.28 7.62
C LYS A 301 11.56 101.42 6.77
N PRO A 302 10.28 101.43 6.34
CA PRO A 302 9.10 101.11 7.18
C PRO A 302 7.95 100.40 6.43
N GLY A 303 6.98 99.79 7.13
CA GLY A 303 5.68 100.41 7.41
C GLY A 303 4.57 99.69 6.60
N ASN A 304 3.71 98.90 7.23
CA ASN A 304 2.44 99.28 7.87
C ASN A 304 1.25 99.24 6.90
N ASN A 305 0.48 98.16 6.96
CA ASN A 305 -0.93 98.14 7.40
C ASN A 305 -1.44 96.70 7.43
#